data_AF-A0A5C8DWA5-F1
#
_entry.id   AF-A0A5C8DWA5-F1
#
_cell.length_a   1.000
_cell.length_b   1.000
_cell.length_c   1.000
_cell.angle_alpha   90.00
_cell.angle_beta   90.00
_cell.angle_gamma   90.00
#
_symmetry.space_group_name_H-M   'P 1'
#
loop_
_entity.id
_entity.type
_entity.pdbx_description
1 polymer ?
#
loop_
_entity_poly.entity_id
_entity_poly.type
_entity_poly.pdbx_seq_one_letter_code
_entity_poly.pdbx_strand_id
1 'polypeptide(L)'
;MNNKKIILIILSVLVFAFASCKSNENPEVGGSAPSPFKVSSIVGTWTSAANNKNTFTVKDNGKIEISVGSKTATLTIENWNKYKEVSQYKLTLSSNIEQQDVNFIFTFKSANSCDLTMTGAT
;
A
#
# COMPACT_ATOMS: atom_id res chain seq x y z
N MET A 1 12.67 40.22 24.39
CA MET A 1 13.30 38.88 24.26
C MET A 1 12.36 37.98 23.49
N ASN A 2 12.61 37.79 22.19
CA ASN A 2 11.82 36.92 21.34
C ASN A 2 12.28 35.47 21.55
N ASN A 3 11.68 34.79 22.51
CA ASN A 3 11.87 33.35 22.70
C ASN A 3 10.98 32.59 21.70
N LYS A 4 11.25 32.76 20.40
CA LYS A 4 10.74 31.81 19.40
C LYS A 4 11.61 30.57 19.56
N LYS A 5 11.22 29.70 20.50
CA LYS A 5 11.72 28.33 20.56
C LYS A 5 11.41 27.70 19.21
N ILE A 6 12.39 27.70 18.32
CA ILE A 6 12.39 26.87 17.12
C ILE A 6 12.46 25.45 17.68
N ILE A 7 11.28 24.84 17.85
CA ILE A 7 11.19 23.41 18.08
C ILE A 7 11.60 22.78 16.75
N LEU A 8 12.89 22.46 16.63
CA LEU A 8 13.39 21.51 15.65
C LEU A 8 12.76 20.16 16.02
N ILE A 9 11.55 19.90 15.52
CA ILE A 9 11.01 18.55 15.48
C ILE A 9 11.92 17.82 14.50
N ILE A 10 12.87 17.08 15.04
CA ILE A 10 13.67 16.11 14.31
C ILE A 10 12.65 15.14 13.72
N LEU A 11 12.31 15.33 12.45
CA LEU A 11 11.31 14.53 11.73
C LEU A 11 11.87 13.11 11.61
N SER A 12 11.66 12.31 12.64
CA SER A 12 12.13 10.93 12.68
C SER A 12 11.20 10.13 11.79
N VAL A 13 11.65 9.81 10.58
CA VAL A 13 10.85 9.04 9.62
C VAL A 13 10.99 7.56 9.97
N LEU A 14 9.91 6.96 10.48
CA LEU A 14 9.84 5.53 10.74
C LEU A 14 9.34 4.81 9.47
N VAL A 15 10.19 3.94 8.91
CA VAL A 15 9.88 3.15 7.72
C VAL A 15 9.50 1.73 8.14
N PHE A 16 8.22 1.40 8.03
CA PHE A 16 7.74 0.03 8.14
C PHE A 16 7.63 -0.58 6.73
N ALA A 17 8.60 -1.40 6.35
CA ALA A 17 8.54 -2.14 5.09
C ALA A 17 7.75 -3.44 5.27
N PHE A 18 6.58 -3.54 4.63
CA PHE A 18 5.92 -4.82 4.38
C PHE A 18 6.53 -5.37 3.10
N ALA A 19 7.66 -6.07 3.26
CA ALA A 19 8.51 -6.46 2.14
C ALA A 19 7.83 -7.38 1.10
N SER A 20 6.66 -7.94 1.40
CA SER A 20 5.86 -8.67 0.42
C SER A 20 4.40 -8.85 0.86
N CYS A 21 3.50 -8.75 -0.11
CA CYS A 21 2.08 -9.03 -0.01
C CYS A 21 1.69 -10.01 -1.13
N LYS A 22 0.76 -10.92 -0.83
CA LYS A 22 0.22 -11.90 -1.76
C LYS A 22 -1.29 -11.71 -1.91
N SER A 23 -1.80 -11.82 -3.13
CA SER A 23 -3.26 -11.83 -3.36
C SER A 23 -3.89 -13.10 -2.79
N ASN A 24 -5.04 -12.94 -2.14
CA ASN A 24 -5.87 -14.04 -1.65
C ASN A 24 -6.86 -14.53 -2.71
N GLU A 25 -7.07 -13.78 -3.78
CA GLU A 25 -7.89 -14.20 -4.92
C GLU A 25 -7.00 -14.89 -5.97
N ASN A 26 -7.27 -16.17 -6.17
CA ASN A 26 -6.61 -17.15 -7.05
C ASN A 26 -5.28 -17.76 -6.56
N PRO A 27 -5.28 -19.00 -6.03
CA PRO A 27 -4.08 -19.78 -5.75
C PRO A 27 -3.63 -20.51 -7.02
N GLU A 28 -3.13 -19.79 -8.04
CA GLU A 28 -2.40 -20.49 -9.09
C GLU A 28 -1.07 -20.99 -8.52
N VAL A 29 -1.06 -22.31 -8.34
CA VAL A 29 0.06 -23.21 -8.04
C VAL A 29 1.38 -22.65 -8.57
N GLY A 30 2.25 -22.20 -7.67
CA GLY A 30 3.70 -22.12 -7.88
C GLY A 30 4.23 -21.24 -9.03
N GLY A 31 3.41 -20.40 -9.67
CA GLY A 31 3.83 -19.55 -10.79
C GLY A 31 3.74 -18.06 -10.48
N SER A 32 4.81 -17.30 -10.74
CA SER A 32 4.69 -15.84 -10.87
C SER A 32 3.69 -15.54 -11.98
N ALA A 33 2.59 -14.85 -11.68
CA ALA A 33 1.62 -14.48 -12.71
C ALA A 33 2.33 -13.66 -13.82
N PRO A 34 1.94 -13.83 -15.09
CA PRO A 34 2.64 -13.21 -16.20
C PRO A 34 2.59 -11.66 -16.15
N SER A 35 3.67 -11.05 -16.61
CA SER A 35 3.75 -9.62 -16.95
C SER A 35 3.79 -9.49 -18.49
N PRO A 36 3.08 -8.52 -19.10
CA PRO A 36 2.27 -7.48 -18.44
C PRO A 36 0.95 -8.01 -17.87
N PHE A 37 0.35 -7.24 -16.96
CA PHE A 37 -0.94 -7.53 -16.35
C PHE A 37 -1.86 -6.29 -16.44
N LYS A 38 -3.17 -6.53 -16.46
CA LYS A 38 -4.18 -5.45 -16.39
C LYS A 38 -4.26 -4.91 -14.97
N VAL A 39 -4.40 -3.60 -14.79
CA VAL A 39 -4.59 -2.99 -13.47
C VAL A 39 -5.79 -3.59 -12.73
N SER A 40 -6.86 -4.00 -13.41
CA SER A 40 -8.00 -4.72 -12.80
C SER A 40 -7.62 -6.02 -12.11
N SER A 41 -6.52 -6.68 -12.50
CA SER A 41 -6.11 -7.97 -11.92
C SER A 41 -5.55 -7.84 -10.51
N ILE A 42 -5.37 -6.63 -9.98
CA ILE A 42 -4.94 -6.41 -8.59
C ILE A 42 -6.14 -6.25 -7.64
N VAL A 43 -7.37 -6.17 -8.16
CA VAL A 43 -8.61 -6.16 -7.37
C VAL A 43 -8.65 -7.44 -6.55
N GLY A 44 -8.98 -7.29 -5.27
CA GLY A 44 -8.97 -8.39 -4.31
C GLY A 44 -8.30 -8.01 -3.00
N THR A 45 -8.26 -8.98 -2.09
CA THR A 45 -7.63 -8.82 -0.77
C THR A 45 -6.21 -9.34 -0.81
N TRP A 46 -5.30 -8.55 -0.26
CA TRP A 46 -3.87 -8.81 -0.17
C TRP A 46 -3.47 -8.93 1.28
N THR A 47 -2.64 -9.93 1.57
CA THR A 47 -2.14 -10.19 2.92
C THR A 47 -0.62 -10.04 2.96
N SER A 48 -0.11 -9.43 4.03
CA SER A 48 1.32 -9.37 4.33
C SER A 48 1.88 -10.78 4.52
N ALA A 49 2.88 -11.15 3.71
CA ALA A 49 3.52 -12.45 3.82
C ALA A 49 4.37 -12.58 5.11
N ALA A 50 4.74 -11.46 5.74
CA ALA A 50 5.57 -11.45 6.93
C ALA A 50 4.81 -11.85 8.21
N ASN A 51 3.51 -11.53 8.32
CA ASN A 51 2.77 -11.72 9.57
C ASN A 51 1.33 -12.20 9.40
N ASN A 52 0.81 -12.30 8.18
CA ASN A 52 -0.56 -12.71 7.84
C ASN A 52 -1.70 -11.94 8.53
N LYS A 53 -1.38 -10.88 9.29
CA LYS A 53 -2.34 -10.10 10.10
C LYS A 53 -2.69 -8.76 9.47
N ASN A 54 -1.76 -8.21 8.69
CA ASN A 54 -1.98 -6.95 7.99
C ASN A 54 -2.51 -7.24 6.60
N THR A 55 -3.61 -6.58 6.24
CA THR A 55 -4.29 -6.78 4.97
C THR A 55 -4.61 -5.45 4.33
N PHE A 56 -4.78 -5.48 3.01
CA PHE A 56 -5.47 -4.41 2.30
C PHE A 56 -6.33 -4.99 1.18
N THR A 57 -7.40 -4.31 0.81
CA THR A 57 -8.31 -4.72 -0.25
C THR A 57 -8.38 -3.64 -1.31
N VAL A 58 -8.05 -4.00 -2.56
CA VAL A 58 -8.27 -3.12 -3.72
C VAL A 58 -9.65 -3.43 -4.29
N LYS A 59 -10.50 -2.40 -4.40
CA LYS A 59 -11.86 -2.50 -4.95
C LYS A 59 -11.88 -2.15 -6.44
N ASP A 60 -12.87 -2.65 -7.18
CA ASP A 60 -13.01 -2.40 -8.63
C ASP A 60 -13.18 -0.91 -8.99
N ASN A 61 -13.55 -0.07 -8.02
CA ASN A 61 -13.65 1.39 -8.18
C ASN A 61 -12.35 2.15 -7.85
N GLY A 62 -11.23 1.47 -7.63
CA GLY A 62 -9.94 2.09 -7.31
C GLY A 62 -9.79 2.55 -5.86
N LYS A 63 -10.71 2.19 -4.95
CA LYS A 63 -10.50 2.37 -3.50
C LYS A 63 -9.59 1.28 -2.95
N ILE A 64 -8.75 1.65 -1.98
CA ILE A 64 -7.95 0.71 -1.19
C ILE A 64 -8.35 0.84 0.27
N GLU A 65 -8.78 -0.25 0.89
CA GLU A 65 -9.06 -0.35 2.31
C GLU A 65 -7.92 -1.08 2.99
N ILE A 66 -7.30 -0.47 3.99
CA ILE A 66 -6.11 -1.00 4.66
C ILE A 66 -6.45 -1.31 6.11
N SER A 67 -5.98 -2.45 6.59
CA SER A 67 -6.01 -2.84 8.00
C SER A 67 -4.62 -3.26 8.48
N VAL A 68 -4.05 -2.50 9.41
CA VAL A 68 -2.75 -2.79 10.05
C VAL A 68 -2.93 -2.77 11.56
N GLY A 69 -2.91 -3.95 12.17
CA GLY A 69 -3.26 -4.09 13.59
C GLY A 69 -4.69 -3.58 13.87
N SER A 70 -4.83 -2.61 14.77
CA SER A 70 -6.11 -1.95 15.08
C SER A 70 -6.41 -0.73 14.21
N LYS A 71 -5.49 -0.34 13.32
CA LYS A 71 -5.60 0.87 12.51
C LYS A 71 -6.19 0.56 11.15
N THR A 72 -7.10 1.41 10.68
CA THR A 72 -7.71 1.32 9.35
C THR A 72 -7.55 2.61 8.58
N ALA A 73 -7.35 2.51 7.27
CA ALA A 73 -7.32 3.66 6.38
C ALA A 73 -8.02 3.35 5.05
N THR A 74 -8.59 4.37 4.43
CA THR A 74 -9.19 4.29 3.10
C THR A 74 -8.47 5.27 2.18
N LEU A 75 -7.91 4.75 1.10
CA LEU A 75 -7.21 5.51 0.07
C LEU A 75 -7.96 5.40 -1.26
N THR A 76 -7.75 6.37 -2.14
CA THR A 76 -8.31 6.37 -3.50
C THR A 76 -7.19 6.49 -4.51
N ILE A 77 -7.18 5.60 -5.50
CA ILE A 77 -6.27 5.69 -6.64
C ILE A 77 -6.84 6.70 -7.63
N GLU A 78 -6.17 7.83 -7.79
CA GLU A 78 -6.55 8.82 -8.78
C GLU A 78 -6.41 8.25 -10.21
N ASN A 79 -7.33 8.64 -11.10
CA ASN A 79 -7.33 8.21 -12.51
C ASN A 79 -7.31 6.68 -12.68
N TRP A 80 -8.03 5.95 -11.81
CA TRP A 80 -8.17 4.50 -11.89
C TRP A 80 -8.61 4.04 -13.29
N ASN A 81 -7.71 3.36 -13.99
CA ASN A 81 -7.97 2.77 -15.29
C ASN A 81 -7.73 1.26 -15.23
N LYS A 82 -8.82 0.53 -14.97
CA LYS A 82 -8.80 -0.92 -14.77
C LYS A 82 -8.35 -1.71 -16.01
N TYR A 83 -8.44 -1.13 -17.20
CA TYR A 83 -8.06 -1.80 -18.46
C TYR A 83 -6.61 -1.56 -18.87
N LYS A 84 -5.89 -0.67 -18.18
CA LYS A 84 -4.49 -0.38 -18.47
C LYS A 84 -3.63 -1.63 -18.26
N GLU A 85 -2.81 -1.98 -19.23
CA GLU A 85 -1.79 -3.03 -19.10
C GLU A 85 -0.45 -2.41 -18.67
N VAL A 86 0.19 -3.06 -17.69
CA VAL A 86 1.45 -2.61 -17.10
C VAL A 86 2.34 -3.80 -16.74
N SER A 87 3.65 -3.61 -16.77
CA SER A 87 4.61 -4.58 -16.21
C SER A 87 4.80 -4.42 -14.71
N GLN A 88 4.44 -3.25 -14.17
CA GLN A 88 4.51 -2.91 -12.76
C GLN A 88 3.51 -1.78 -12.48
N TYR A 89 2.81 -1.85 -11.36
CA TYR A 89 1.92 -0.78 -10.93
C TYR A 89 2.38 -0.22 -9.58
N LYS A 90 3.00 0.96 -9.62
CA LYS A 90 3.50 1.66 -8.44
C LYS A 90 2.57 2.80 -8.08
N LEU A 91 2.17 2.86 -6.81
CA LEU A 91 1.29 3.89 -6.26
C LEU A 91 1.93 4.48 -5.01
N THR A 92 1.86 5.79 -4.86
CA THR A 92 2.17 6.48 -3.61
C THR A 92 0.91 7.22 -3.18
N LEU A 93 0.37 6.85 -2.04
CA LEU A 93 -0.89 7.39 -1.50
C LEU A 93 -0.67 7.79 -0.05
N SER A 94 -1.34 8.83 0.42
CA SER A 94 -1.15 9.38 1.76
C SER A 94 -2.46 9.34 2.55
N SER A 95 -2.38 9.08 3.85
CA SER A 95 -3.50 9.22 4.79
C SER A 95 -3.03 9.79 6.11
N ASN A 96 -3.91 10.49 6.81
CA ASN A 96 -3.67 10.86 8.20
C ASN A 96 -4.24 9.77 9.11
N ILE A 97 -3.38 9.12 9.89
CA ILE A 97 -3.75 8.06 10.82
C ILE A 97 -3.30 8.51 12.20
N GLU A 98 -4.25 8.72 13.11
CA GLU A 98 -3.98 9.18 14.49
C GLU A 98 -3.08 10.43 14.54
N GLN A 99 -3.40 11.45 13.73
CA GLN A 99 -2.68 12.73 13.65
C GLN A 99 -1.25 12.61 13.07
N GLN A 100 -0.91 11.47 12.47
CA GLN A 100 0.34 11.29 11.73
C GLN A 100 0.06 11.14 10.24
N ASP A 101 0.81 11.87 9.43
CA ASP A 101 0.79 11.68 7.98
C ASP A 101 1.60 10.43 7.63
N VAL A 102 0.93 9.48 7.00
CA VAL A 102 1.49 8.20 6.60
C VAL A 102 1.42 8.08 5.09
N ASN A 103 2.55 7.84 4.45
CA ASN A 103 2.62 7.49 3.04
C ASN A 103 2.66 5.96 2.87
N PHE A 104 1.89 5.48 1.91
CA PHE A 104 1.81 4.10 1.48
C PHE A 104 2.35 4.00 0.06
N ILE A 105 3.41 3.21 -0.12
CA ILE A 105 4.01 2.95 -1.42
C ILE A 105 3.70 1.50 -1.78
N PHE A 106 2.72 1.31 -2.66
CA PHE A 106 2.37 0.01 -3.22
C PHE A 106 3.18 -0.24 -4.49
N THR A 107 3.69 -1.45 -4.64
CA THR A 107 4.42 -1.88 -5.83
C THR A 107 3.91 -3.25 -6.26
N PHE A 108 2.86 -3.27 -7.07
CA PHE A 108 2.37 -4.52 -7.67
C PHE A 108 3.31 -4.92 -8.80
N LYS A 109 3.91 -6.10 -8.66
CA LYS A 109 4.82 -6.72 -9.63
C LYS A 109 4.07 -7.65 -10.59
N SER A 110 2.88 -8.10 -10.17
CA SER A 110 1.98 -8.97 -10.93
C SER A 110 0.58 -8.95 -10.30
N ALA A 111 -0.35 -9.74 -10.83
CA ALA A 111 -1.67 -9.98 -10.23
C ALA A 111 -1.63 -10.64 -8.83
N ASN A 112 -0.50 -11.24 -8.45
CA ASN A 112 -0.38 -12.01 -7.20
C ASN A 112 0.81 -11.62 -6.30
N SER A 113 1.64 -10.65 -6.71
CA SER A 113 2.80 -10.16 -5.96
C SER A 113 2.79 -8.65 -5.83
N CYS A 114 2.96 -8.15 -4.60
CA CYS A 114 3.07 -6.74 -4.29
C CYS A 114 4.09 -6.49 -3.17
N ASP A 115 4.74 -5.32 -3.16
CA ASP A 115 5.45 -4.81 -1.98
C ASP A 115 4.70 -3.58 -1.46
N LEU A 116 4.56 -3.46 -0.13
CA LEU A 116 3.97 -2.29 0.50
C LEU A 116 4.97 -1.66 1.48
N THR A 117 5.30 -0.39 1.29
CA THR A 117 6.08 0.36 2.27
C THR A 117 5.20 1.41 2.93
N MET A 118 5.25 1.51 4.25
CA MET A 118 4.64 2.60 5.01
C MET A 118 5.73 3.47 5.60
N THR A 119 5.63 4.79 5.40
CA THR A 119 6.51 5.76 6.04
C THR A 119 5.67 6.79 6.76
N GLY A 120 5.91 6.96 8.07
CA GLY A 120 5.29 8.01 8.88
C GLY A 120 6.35 8.90 9.52
N ALA A 121 5.97 10.13 9.85
CA ALA A 121 6.76 10.97 10.74
C ALA A 121 6.34 10.74 12.19
N THR A 122 7.30 10.43 13.06
CA THR A 122 7.14 10.47 14.52
C THR A 122 7.79 11.70 15.12
#